data_AF-A0E3R8-F1
#
_entry.id   AF-A0E3R8-F1
#
_cell.length_a   1.000
_cell.length_b   1.000
_cell.length_c   1.000
_cell.angle_alpha   90.00
_cell.angle_beta   90.00
_cell.angle_gamma   90.00
#
_symmetry.space_group_name_H-M   'P 1'
#
loop_
_entity.id
_entity.type
_entity.pdbx_description
1 polymer ?
#
loop_
_entity_poly.entity_id
_entity_poly.type
_entity_poly.pdbx_seq_one_letter_code
_entity_poly.pdbx_strand_id
1 'polypeptide(L)'
;MKDEEFNKNQDFSKSPLSLPNQIKSDEQQDKSDQSNQNQNFDKNFSDVPQLDFNKAIIPEELIQQMQEQQIQQIAEEQANKKYTKKKQNDDLPDFLNQKICLDENGDNYYEVAAKKAKEQNSTLFQLKTYVATQATTAQNSVKKQLKKLDTHIKNKILEKKSHINLWIAGQVDAQVVSLMSSIEPKITDSVQKSVPYDFMQGFAQDTATNLWKDFTDLIRLELRAKLEKKQVEIRKKDTKGVIQHVRNFILYSLYPADLSNRDHMRRISYQFMKFCQLLPYMGIQPLMFSIILLCINKDEEFQLVNYIADYKSLQFITNGLFPCFLAYFHYLFFDCGPGNHHQVYILMFTLSIQVLTVWIAYLLLNRSYSRGAILKEQLTITQDTKGGRLKYFLIYDLVCLIISLIMSAFLYFYKIKDSPTQSFGDLLFFTRTVYALLSIPFVCFIFPFFVKMLTNAIPTGYDKYGNCIPSLSTIQLSYKETKLRRQTMIDIEEILERDLLDKNEGEDKKQEDQNNEENVNGKRIKQKKEMQKTIG
;
A
#
# COMPACT_ATOMS: atom_id res chain seq x y z
N MET A 1 -41.83 -72.40 22.02
CA MET A 1 -43.04 -72.52 21.17
C MET A 1 -43.42 -71.12 20.73
N LYS A 2 -43.17 -70.65 19.51
CA LYS A 2 -42.80 -71.29 18.25
C LYS A 2 -41.73 -70.43 17.57
N ASP A 3 -40.75 -71.10 17.01
CA ASP A 3 -39.75 -70.58 16.08
C ASP A 3 -40.41 -70.34 14.72
N GLU A 4 -40.05 -69.26 14.03
CA GLU A 4 -40.22 -69.17 12.58
C GLU A 4 -39.00 -68.44 11.99
N GLU A 5 -38.09 -69.26 11.47
CA GLU A 5 -37.03 -68.89 10.54
C GLU A 5 -37.65 -68.41 9.21
N PHE A 6 -37.13 -67.30 8.66
CA PHE A 6 -37.31 -67.03 7.23
C PHE A 6 -35.96 -66.74 6.58
N ASN A 7 -35.48 -67.79 5.92
CA ASN A 7 -34.29 -67.87 5.11
C ASN A 7 -34.66 -67.42 3.69
N LYS A 8 -33.99 -66.40 3.13
CA LYS A 8 -34.08 -66.09 1.70
C LYS A 8 -32.74 -65.63 1.15
N ASN A 9 -32.00 -66.63 0.67
CA ASN A 9 -30.96 -66.50 -0.33
C ASN A 9 -31.56 -65.87 -1.60
N GLN A 10 -30.90 -64.85 -2.15
CA GLN A 10 -31.12 -64.41 -3.52
C GLN A 10 -29.80 -64.34 -4.26
N ASP A 11 -29.81 -65.07 -5.38
CA ASP A 11 -28.71 -65.35 -6.29
C ASP A 11 -28.12 -64.09 -6.93
N PHE A 12 -26.79 -63.98 -6.86
CA PHE A 12 -25.99 -63.12 -7.72
C PHE A 12 -25.68 -63.84 -9.03
N SER A 13 -26.52 -63.66 -10.05
CA SER A 13 -26.25 -64.11 -11.42
C SER A 13 -25.88 -62.93 -12.33
N LYS A 14 -24.57 -62.86 -12.62
CA LYS A 14 -23.92 -62.56 -13.90
C LYS A 14 -24.71 -61.74 -14.94
N SER A 15 -24.15 -60.59 -15.31
CA SER A 15 -24.22 -60.03 -16.68
C SER A 15 -22.97 -59.20 -16.98
N PRO A 16 -22.26 -59.47 -18.09
CA PRO A 16 -21.08 -58.71 -18.49
C PRO A 16 -21.53 -57.54 -19.39
N LEU A 17 -21.30 -56.30 -18.96
CA LEU A 17 -21.52 -55.13 -19.82
C LEU A 17 -20.21 -54.77 -20.52
N SER A 18 -20.20 -55.05 -21.81
CA SER A 18 -19.18 -54.70 -22.80
C SER A 18 -19.03 -53.18 -22.97
N LEU A 19 -17.80 -52.69 -22.85
CA LEU A 19 -17.36 -51.37 -23.30
C LEU A 19 -17.34 -51.28 -24.83
N PRO A 20 -17.83 -50.20 -25.45
CA PRO A 20 -17.41 -49.81 -26.78
C PRO A 20 -16.19 -48.87 -26.68
N ASN A 21 -15.03 -49.43 -27.01
CA ASN A 21 -13.93 -48.67 -27.60
C ASN A 21 -14.37 -48.16 -28.97
N GLN A 22 -14.07 -46.90 -29.27
CA GLN A 22 -13.72 -46.31 -30.57
C GLN A 22 -14.28 -44.89 -30.69
N ILE A 23 -13.49 -43.89 -30.30
CA ILE A 23 -13.49 -42.61 -31.01
C ILE A 23 -12.04 -42.30 -31.38
N LYS A 24 -11.90 -42.05 -32.67
CA LYS A 24 -10.68 -41.89 -33.44
C LYS A 24 -9.90 -40.65 -33.01
N SER A 25 -8.60 -40.88 -32.94
CA SER A 25 -7.51 -39.94 -33.22
C SER A 25 -7.76 -39.09 -34.46
N ASP A 26 -7.62 -37.77 -34.33
CA ASP A 26 -7.13 -36.84 -35.36
C ASP A 26 -6.87 -35.48 -34.70
N GLU A 27 -5.69 -35.31 -34.10
CA GLU A 27 -5.04 -34.00 -33.85
C GLU A 27 -3.59 -34.23 -33.38
N GLN A 28 -2.74 -34.63 -34.32
CA GLN A 28 -1.28 -34.62 -34.17
C GLN A 28 -0.64 -34.09 -35.45
N GLN A 29 -0.52 -32.77 -35.55
CA GLN A 29 0.54 -32.09 -36.26
C GLN A 29 0.66 -30.68 -35.67
N ASP A 30 1.89 -30.17 -35.57
CA ASP A 30 2.30 -28.85 -35.03
C ASP A 30 2.60 -28.72 -33.53
N LYS A 31 3.48 -29.57 -32.96
CA LYS A 31 4.30 -29.22 -31.77
C LYS A 31 5.66 -29.95 -31.70
N SER A 32 6.44 -29.99 -32.78
CA SER A 32 7.77 -30.65 -32.79
C SER A 32 8.99 -29.73 -32.87
N ASP A 33 8.88 -28.41 -32.70
CA ASP A 33 10.02 -27.49 -32.91
C ASP A 33 10.45 -26.62 -31.70
N GLN A 34 10.00 -26.91 -30.47
CA GLN A 34 10.38 -26.08 -29.30
C GLN A 34 11.05 -26.80 -28.11
N SER A 35 11.37 -28.10 -28.22
CA SER A 35 12.00 -28.84 -27.10
C SER A 35 13.53 -28.93 -27.14
N ASN A 36 14.22 -28.41 -28.17
CA ASN A 36 15.68 -28.57 -28.32
C ASN A 36 16.55 -27.32 -28.06
N GLN A 37 16.00 -26.21 -27.56
CA GLN A 37 16.80 -25.02 -27.23
C GLN A 37 17.10 -24.79 -25.73
N ASN A 38 16.50 -25.56 -24.81
CA ASN A 38 16.68 -25.33 -23.37
C ASN A 38 17.67 -26.27 -22.65
N GLN A 39 18.38 -27.16 -23.36
CA GLN A 39 19.39 -28.04 -22.74
C GLN A 39 20.84 -27.56 -22.86
N ASN A 40 21.10 -26.41 -23.49
CA ASN A 40 22.46 -25.87 -23.64
C ASN A 40 22.78 -24.67 -22.74
N PHE A 41 21.89 -24.27 -21.82
CA PHE A 41 22.14 -23.12 -20.93
C PHE A 41 22.66 -23.47 -19.53
N ASP A 42 22.62 -24.74 -19.12
CA ASP A 42 22.95 -25.16 -17.74
C ASP A 42 24.40 -25.63 -17.52
N LYS A 43 25.30 -25.54 -18.51
CA LYS A 43 26.69 -26.03 -18.37
C LYS A 43 27.76 -24.96 -18.10
N ASN A 44 27.42 -23.66 -18.03
CA ASN A 44 28.43 -22.60 -17.90
C ASN A 44 28.29 -21.70 -16.66
N PHE A 45 27.49 -22.06 -15.65
CA PHE A 45 27.31 -21.23 -14.45
C PHE A 45 28.18 -21.63 -13.24
N SER A 46 29.06 -22.63 -13.41
CA SER A 46 29.92 -23.15 -12.34
C SER A 46 31.19 -22.32 -12.07
N ASP A 47 31.51 -21.35 -12.93
CA ASP A 47 32.76 -20.57 -12.86
C ASP A 47 32.56 -19.10 -12.47
N VAL A 48 31.42 -18.75 -11.86
CA VAL A 48 31.25 -17.39 -11.32
C VAL A 48 32.10 -17.27 -10.05
N PRO A 49 33.13 -16.39 -10.03
CA PRO A 49 33.98 -16.23 -8.86
C PRO A 49 33.12 -15.79 -7.67
N GLN A 50 33.16 -16.57 -6.59
CA GLN A 50 32.55 -16.20 -5.32
C GLN A 50 33.13 -14.85 -4.89
N LEU A 51 32.30 -13.80 -4.96
CA LEU A 51 32.71 -12.46 -4.57
C LEU A 51 32.80 -12.44 -3.04
N ASP A 52 34.02 -12.32 -2.53
CA ASP A 52 34.32 -12.19 -1.10
C ASP A 52 33.69 -10.88 -0.57
N PHE A 53 32.58 -11.01 0.16
CA PHE A 53 31.81 -9.89 0.70
C PHE A 53 32.58 -9.03 1.71
N ASN A 54 33.74 -9.50 2.20
CA ASN A 54 34.62 -8.70 3.03
C ASN A 54 35.34 -7.58 2.24
N LYS A 55 35.34 -7.62 0.89
CA LYS A 55 35.94 -6.57 0.03
C LYS A 55 34.97 -5.49 -0.44
N ALA A 56 33.67 -5.64 -0.20
CA ALA A 56 32.64 -4.66 -0.60
C ALA A 56 32.21 -3.72 0.55
N ILE A 57 33.03 -3.64 1.61
CA ILE A 57 32.92 -2.60 2.62
C ILE A 57 33.34 -1.29 1.96
N ILE A 58 32.52 -0.25 2.07
CA ILE A 58 32.88 1.11 1.66
C ILE A 58 34.28 1.38 2.22
N PRO A 59 35.31 1.64 1.39
CA PRO A 59 36.67 1.81 1.87
C PRO A 59 36.64 2.82 3.02
N GLU A 60 37.23 2.48 4.16
CA GLU A 60 37.23 3.31 5.35
C GLU A 60 37.78 4.71 5.03
N GLU A 61 38.68 4.78 4.05
CA GLU A 61 39.19 6.00 3.42
C GLU A 61 38.10 6.92 2.86
N LEU A 62 37.04 6.39 2.24
CA LEU A 62 35.95 7.20 1.67
C LEU A 62 35.06 7.81 2.78
N ILE A 63 34.85 7.06 3.85
CA ILE A 63 34.13 7.55 5.04
C ILE A 63 34.95 8.65 5.71
N GLN A 64 36.27 8.47 5.79
CA GLN A 64 37.21 9.43 6.35
C GLN A 64 37.31 10.71 5.51
N GLN A 65 37.35 10.60 4.18
CA GLN A 65 37.30 11.74 3.26
C GLN A 65 35.99 12.55 3.39
N MET A 66 34.85 11.88 3.54
CA MET A 66 33.57 12.56 3.75
C MET A 66 33.53 13.31 5.09
N GLN A 67 34.12 12.76 6.14
CA GLN A 67 34.23 13.44 7.44
C GLN A 67 35.18 14.63 7.39
N GLU A 68 36.33 14.50 6.73
CA GLU A 68 37.28 15.61 6.55
C GLU A 68 36.68 16.78 5.77
N GLN A 69 35.91 16.49 4.71
CA GLN A 69 35.20 17.53 3.96
C GLN A 69 34.16 18.27 4.80
N GLN A 70 33.43 17.57 5.68
CA GLN A 70 32.50 18.22 6.61
C GLN A 70 33.24 19.09 7.64
N ILE A 71 34.36 18.63 8.17
CA ILE A 71 35.19 19.40 9.12
C ILE A 71 35.76 20.65 8.45
N GLN A 72 36.22 20.56 7.20
CA GLN A 72 36.70 21.72 6.43
C GLN A 72 35.60 22.75 6.19
N GLN A 73 34.39 22.31 5.82
CA GLN A 73 33.25 23.23 5.62
C GLN A 73 32.84 23.94 6.90
N ILE A 74 32.82 23.24 8.04
CA ILE A 74 32.54 23.84 9.35
C ILE A 74 33.64 24.84 9.74
N ALA A 75 34.90 24.52 9.46
CA ALA A 75 36.04 25.41 9.73
C ALA A 75 36.00 26.69 8.87
N GLU A 76 35.66 26.60 7.59
CA GLU A 76 35.47 27.76 6.70
C GLU A 76 34.28 28.63 7.15
N GLU A 77 33.18 28.02 7.57
CA GLU A 77 32.01 28.75 8.08
C GLU A 77 32.34 29.50 9.38
N GLN A 78 33.15 28.90 10.26
CA GLN A 78 33.62 29.54 11.49
C GLN A 78 34.67 30.63 11.22
N ALA A 79 35.57 30.43 10.24
CA ALA A 79 36.53 31.45 9.81
C ALA A 79 35.81 32.68 9.26
N ASN A 80 34.80 32.50 8.40
CA ASN A 80 34.01 33.59 7.83
C ASN A 80 33.16 34.33 8.89
N LYS A 81 32.69 33.64 9.93
CA LYS A 81 32.03 34.26 11.10
C LYS A 81 33.00 35.07 11.99
N LYS A 82 34.31 34.80 11.91
CA LYS A 82 35.33 35.52 12.70
C LYS A 82 35.80 36.83 12.07
N TYR A 83 35.53 37.07 10.78
CA TYR A 83 35.96 38.28 10.05
C TYR A 83 34.92 39.43 10.01
N THR A 84 33.79 39.31 10.70
CA THR A 84 32.73 40.34 10.73
C THR A 84 32.56 41.01 12.11
N LYS A 85 33.66 41.35 12.79
CA LYS A 85 33.60 42.24 13.98
C LYS A 85 34.88 43.07 14.18
N LYS A 86 34.69 44.40 14.32
CA LYS A 86 35.65 45.54 14.45
C LYS A 86 36.29 45.97 13.12
N LYS A 87 36.27 47.25 12.73
CA LYS A 87 36.67 48.43 13.52
C LYS A 87 35.94 49.69 13.04
N GLN A 88 35.26 50.35 13.97
CA GLN A 88 34.84 51.74 13.92
C GLN A 88 35.76 52.48 14.89
N ASN A 89 36.49 53.49 14.42
CA ASN A 89 36.97 54.69 15.12
C ASN A 89 38.06 55.37 14.28
N ASP A 90 37.71 56.58 13.83
CA ASP A 90 38.38 57.85 14.11
C ASP A 90 39.91 57.81 14.23
N ASP A 91 40.57 58.41 13.24
CA ASP A 91 41.64 59.38 13.42
C ASP A 91 41.81 60.16 12.10
N LEU A 92 41.23 61.37 12.08
CA LEU A 92 41.42 62.36 11.03
C LEU A 92 42.77 63.07 11.28
N PRO A 93 43.73 63.13 10.34
CA PRO A 93 45.04 63.66 10.66
C PRO A 93 45.05 65.19 10.60
N ASP A 94 45.77 65.75 11.57
CA ASP A 94 45.80 67.16 11.98
C ASP A 94 46.65 68.05 11.04
N PHE A 95 46.39 68.03 9.73
CA PHE A 95 47.15 68.80 8.71
C PHE A 95 46.38 69.97 8.08
N LEU A 96 45.67 70.78 8.86
CA LEU A 96 45.10 72.04 8.32
C LEU A 96 45.45 73.25 9.20
N ASN A 97 46.74 73.51 9.32
CA ASN A 97 47.27 74.84 9.67
C ASN A 97 48.44 75.17 8.74
N GLN A 98 48.15 75.43 7.47
CA GLN A 98 49.17 75.96 6.54
C GLN A 98 48.59 77.05 5.65
N LYS A 99 49.36 78.15 5.56
CA LYS A 99 49.10 79.39 4.84
C LYS A 99 48.55 79.14 3.43
N ILE A 100 47.53 79.92 3.09
CA ILE A 100 46.94 80.00 1.75
C ILE A 100 48.02 80.51 0.78
N CYS A 101 48.48 79.63 -0.11
CA CYS A 101 49.25 80.02 -1.29
C CYS A 101 48.25 80.24 -2.43
N LEU A 102 48.20 81.48 -2.93
CA LEU A 102 47.47 81.84 -4.15
C LEU A 102 48.37 81.51 -5.35
N ASP A 103 47.79 81.06 -6.45
CA ASP A 103 48.51 80.96 -7.72
C ASP A 103 48.63 82.33 -8.40
N GLU A 104 49.38 82.39 -9.50
CA GLU A 104 49.69 83.62 -10.24
C GLU A 104 48.46 84.31 -10.86
N ASN A 105 47.28 83.67 -10.83
CA ASN A 105 46.02 84.21 -11.34
C ASN A 105 45.04 84.65 -10.23
N GLY A 106 45.41 84.50 -8.95
CA GLY A 106 44.62 84.98 -7.82
C GLY A 106 43.46 84.06 -7.39
N ASP A 107 43.39 82.83 -7.93
CA ASP A 107 42.37 81.86 -7.55
C ASP A 107 42.84 81.01 -6.35
N ASN A 108 41.92 80.72 -5.43
CA ASN A 108 42.20 79.92 -4.25
C ASN A 108 42.49 78.47 -4.65
N TYR A 109 43.76 78.06 -4.54
CA TYR A 109 44.28 76.75 -4.93
C TYR A 109 43.45 75.57 -4.38
N TYR A 110 42.88 75.73 -3.18
CA TYR A 110 42.05 74.72 -2.54
C TYR A 110 40.67 74.56 -3.20
N GLU A 111 40.13 75.60 -3.83
CA GLU A 111 38.80 75.56 -4.45
C GLU A 111 38.85 74.89 -5.83
N VAL A 112 39.92 75.13 -6.60
CA VAL A 112 40.20 74.43 -7.87
C VAL A 112 40.53 72.96 -7.62
N ALA A 113 41.31 72.65 -6.57
CA ALA A 113 41.60 71.28 -6.15
C ALA A 113 40.34 70.55 -5.64
N ALA A 114 39.48 71.20 -4.85
CA ALA A 114 38.24 70.61 -4.35
C ALA A 114 37.22 70.32 -5.47
N LYS A 115 37.15 71.15 -6.51
CA LYS A 115 36.26 70.93 -7.67
C LYS A 115 36.72 69.76 -8.53
N LYS A 116 38.03 69.67 -8.82
CA LYS A 116 38.64 68.48 -9.46
C LYS A 116 38.49 67.22 -8.62
N ALA A 117 38.62 67.32 -7.30
CA ALA A 117 38.39 66.19 -6.40
C ALA A 117 36.92 65.74 -6.36
N LYS A 118 35.95 66.65 -6.52
CA LYS A 118 34.52 66.31 -6.60
C LYS A 118 34.16 65.61 -7.92
N GLU A 119 34.72 66.07 -9.04
CA GLU A 119 34.55 65.41 -10.35
C GLU A 119 35.26 64.05 -10.40
N GLN A 120 36.46 63.94 -9.82
CA GLN A 120 37.14 62.65 -9.65
C GLN A 120 36.40 61.72 -8.68
N ASN A 121 35.81 62.23 -7.60
CA ASN A 121 35.04 61.39 -6.67
C ASN A 121 33.69 60.93 -7.25
N SER A 122 33.05 61.73 -8.11
CA SER A 122 31.84 61.34 -8.85
C SER A 122 32.11 60.15 -9.78
N THR A 123 33.19 60.25 -10.59
CA THR A 123 33.60 59.15 -11.49
C THR A 123 34.08 57.92 -10.71
N LEU A 124 34.78 58.11 -9.59
CA LEU A 124 35.18 57.03 -8.71
C LEU A 124 33.98 56.35 -8.02
N PHE A 125 32.94 57.10 -7.66
CA PHE A 125 31.72 56.56 -7.07
C PHE A 125 30.93 55.73 -8.07
N GLN A 126 30.74 56.23 -9.30
CA GLN A 126 30.12 55.48 -10.40
C GLN A 126 30.89 54.20 -10.74
N LEU A 127 32.23 54.26 -10.72
CA LEU A 127 33.07 53.08 -10.91
C LEU A 127 32.87 52.08 -9.77
N LYS A 128 32.84 52.54 -8.51
CA LYS A 128 32.61 51.68 -7.34
C LYS A 128 31.25 51.01 -7.39
N THR A 129 30.18 51.75 -7.71
CA THR A 129 28.83 51.17 -7.84
C THR A 129 28.76 50.21 -9.01
N TYR A 130 29.34 50.53 -10.17
CA TYR A 130 29.40 49.61 -11.30
C TYR A 130 30.14 48.31 -10.95
N VAL A 131 31.30 48.40 -10.30
CA VAL A 131 32.08 47.22 -9.85
C VAL A 131 31.30 46.43 -8.81
N ALA A 132 30.63 47.08 -7.86
CA ALA A 132 29.79 46.40 -6.87
C ALA A 132 28.61 45.67 -7.52
N THR A 133 27.91 46.30 -8.46
CA THR A 133 26.77 45.70 -9.18
C THR A 133 27.21 44.54 -10.07
N GLN A 134 28.37 44.65 -10.75
CA GLN A 134 28.95 43.54 -11.50
C GLN A 134 29.36 42.40 -10.57
N ALA A 135 29.96 42.69 -9.41
CA ALA A 135 30.35 41.69 -8.43
C ALA A 135 29.12 40.97 -7.84
N THR A 136 28.03 41.67 -7.51
CA THR A 136 26.81 41.04 -7.00
C THR A 136 26.09 40.25 -8.09
N THR A 137 26.09 40.73 -9.34
CA THR A 137 25.52 40.00 -10.49
C THR A 137 26.29 38.71 -10.75
N ALA A 138 27.63 38.77 -10.73
CA ALA A 138 28.48 37.60 -10.84
C ALA A 138 28.27 36.63 -9.66
N GLN A 139 28.19 37.12 -8.43
CA GLN A 139 27.93 36.30 -7.24
C GLN A 139 26.55 35.61 -7.32
N ASN A 140 25.52 36.32 -7.78
CA ASN A 140 24.19 35.77 -7.96
C ASN A 140 24.14 34.72 -9.09
N SER A 141 24.89 34.93 -10.18
CA SER A 141 24.99 33.95 -11.27
C SER A 141 25.66 32.66 -10.79
N VAL A 142 26.77 32.77 -10.04
CA VAL A 142 27.49 31.63 -9.45
C VAL A 142 26.60 30.90 -8.43
N LYS A 143 25.89 31.63 -7.55
CA LYS A 143 24.96 31.02 -6.59
C LYS A 143 23.82 30.26 -7.28
N LYS A 144 23.30 30.80 -8.39
CA LYS A 144 22.26 30.14 -9.19
C LYS A 144 22.81 28.87 -9.88
N GLN A 145 24.03 28.92 -10.40
CA GLN A 145 24.69 27.74 -11.00
C GLN A 145 24.99 26.67 -9.94
N LEU A 146 25.48 27.04 -8.75
CA LEU A 146 25.72 26.10 -7.64
C LEU A 146 24.44 25.42 -7.17
N LYS A 147 23.32 26.16 -7.04
CA LYS A 147 22.02 25.55 -6.71
C LYS A 147 21.55 24.56 -7.78
N LYS A 148 21.75 24.88 -9.07
CA LYS A 148 21.43 23.95 -10.17
C LYS A 148 22.33 22.71 -10.16
N LEU A 149 23.61 22.87 -9.83
CA LEU A 149 24.54 21.75 -9.71
C LEU A 149 24.20 20.85 -8.52
N ASP A 150 23.89 21.43 -7.35
CA ASP A 150 23.47 20.68 -6.16
C ASP A 150 22.18 19.88 -6.41
N THR A 151 21.17 20.47 -7.05
CA THR A 151 19.96 19.73 -7.41
C THR A 151 20.23 18.62 -8.44
N HIS A 152 21.11 18.87 -9.41
CA HIS A 152 21.52 17.86 -10.38
C HIS A 152 22.28 16.69 -9.71
N ILE A 153 23.24 16.98 -8.83
CA ILE A 153 24.00 15.98 -8.07
C ILE A 153 23.06 15.18 -7.16
N LYS A 154 22.15 15.84 -6.43
CA LYS A 154 21.14 15.17 -5.60
C LYS A 154 20.26 14.23 -6.42
N ASN A 155 19.78 14.67 -7.58
CA ASN A 155 18.98 13.82 -8.46
C ASN A 155 19.79 12.62 -8.98
N LYS A 156 21.06 12.80 -9.35
CA LYS A 156 21.95 11.71 -9.78
C LYS A 156 22.28 10.73 -8.65
N ILE A 157 22.45 11.20 -7.42
CA ILE A 157 22.64 10.35 -6.23
C ILE A 157 21.36 9.55 -5.96
N LEU A 158 20.18 10.16 -6.05
CA LEU A 158 18.90 9.48 -5.87
C LEU A 158 18.66 8.41 -6.95
N GLU A 159 19.01 8.71 -8.21
CA GLU A 159 18.97 7.75 -9.33
C GLU A 159 19.93 6.58 -9.11
N LYS A 160 21.19 6.84 -8.72
CA LYS A 160 22.13 5.75 -8.38
C LYS A 160 21.68 4.93 -7.18
N LYS A 161 21.09 5.58 -6.16
CA LYS A 161 20.55 4.91 -4.98
C LYS A 161 19.39 3.98 -5.34
N SER A 162 18.50 4.37 -6.26
CA SER A 162 17.42 3.48 -6.72
C SER A 162 17.96 2.27 -7.48
N HIS A 163 18.98 2.46 -8.34
CA HIS A 163 19.64 1.34 -9.03
C HIS A 163 20.34 0.38 -8.06
N ILE A 164 21.06 0.90 -7.06
CA ILE A 164 21.69 0.07 -6.03
C ILE A 164 20.64 -0.72 -5.24
N ASN A 165 19.54 -0.07 -4.84
CA ASN A 165 18.46 -0.76 -4.14
C ASN A 165 17.83 -1.87 -4.99
N LEU A 166 17.64 -1.64 -6.28
CA LEU A 166 17.06 -2.61 -7.21
C LEU A 166 18.02 -3.79 -7.45
N TRP A 167 19.33 -3.52 -7.54
CA TRP A 167 20.36 -4.55 -7.62
C TRP A 167 20.44 -5.39 -6.34
N ILE A 168 20.46 -4.75 -5.16
CA ILE A 168 20.43 -5.45 -3.87
C ILE A 168 19.16 -6.32 -3.78
N ALA A 169 18.01 -5.77 -4.17
CA ALA A 169 16.76 -6.52 -4.15
C ALA A 169 16.80 -7.75 -5.05
N GLY A 170 17.36 -7.63 -6.27
CA GLY A 170 17.56 -8.76 -7.17
C GLY A 170 18.49 -9.84 -6.60
N GLN A 171 19.58 -9.43 -5.91
CA GLN A 171 20.51 -10.37 -5.28
C GLN A 171 19.86 -11.12 -4.10
N VAL A 172 19.13 -10.41 -3.24
CA VAL A 172 18.43 -11.04 -2.12
C VAL A 172 17.33 -11.98 -2.64
N ASP A 173 16.59 -11.57 -3.68
CA ASP A 173 15.57 -12.42 -4.30
C ASP A 173 16.20 -13.72 -4.86
N ALA A 174 17.31 -13.62 -5.59
CA ALA A 174 18.04 -14.78 -6.12
C ALA A 174 18.54 -15.73 -5.01
N GLN A 175 19.05 -15.20 -3.90
CA GLN A 175 19.47 -15.99 -2.75
C GLN A 175 18.28 -16.67 -2.05
N VAL A 176 17.15 -15.99 -1.94
CA VAL A 176 15.93 -16.57 -1.35
C VAL A 176 15.39 -17.67 -2.27
N VAL A 177 15.42 -17.48 -3.60
CA VAL A 177 15.03 -18.50 -4.58
C VAL A 177 15.87 -19.77 -4.41
N SER A 178 17.20 -19.64 -4.35
CA SER A 178 18.09 -20.79 -4.22
C SER A 178 17.95 -21.50 -2.87
N LEU A 179 17.71 -20.75 -1.80
CA LEU A 179 17.42 -21.32 -0.49
C LEU A 179 16.09 -22.08 -0.47
N MET A 180 15.04 -21.52 -1.09
CA MET A 180 13.73 -22.17 -1.16
C MET A 180 13.75 -23.44 -2.02
N SER A 181 14.43 -23.43 -3.17
CA SER A 181 14.55 -24.64 -4.00
C SER A 181 15.34 -25.75 -3.30
N SER A 182 16.30 -25.42 -2.44
CA SER A 182 17.00 -26.40 -1.62
C SER A 182 16.15 -27.00 -0.50
N ILE A 183 15.18 -26.25 0.03
CA ILE A 183 14.29 -26.68 1.11
C ILE A 183 13.10 -27.49 0.59
N GLU A 184 12.63 -27.19 -0.62
CA GLU A 184 11.50 -27.86 -1.29
C GLU A 184 11.50 -29.39 -1.15
N PRO A 185 12.53 -30.12 -1.62
CA PRO A 185 12.52 -31.58 -1.58
C PRO A 185 12.45 -32.13 -0.15
N LYS A 186 13.06 -31.42 0.82
CA LYS A 186 13.07 -31.88 2.21
C LYS A 186 11.68 -31.82 2.83
N ILE A 187 10.89 -30.80 2.47
CA ILE A 187 9.52 -30.64 2.97
C ILE A 187 8.57 -31.57 2.23
N THR A 188 8.68 -31.68 0.90
CA THR A 188 7.83 -32.61 0.13
C THR A 188 8.06 -34.05 0.58
N ASP A 189 9.30 -34.48 0.79
CA ASP A 189 9.64 -35.82 1.28
C ASP A 189 9.13 -36.04 2.72
N SER A 190 9.24 -35.02 3.57
CA SER A 190 8.76 -35.09 4.96
C SER A 190 7.23 -35.24 5.02
N VAL A 191 6.51 -34.43 4.24
CA VAL A 191 5.04 -34.52 4.13
C VAL A 191 4.63 -35.87 3.55
N GLN A 192 5.29 -36.35 2.49
CA GLN A 192 5.03 -37.67 1.92
C GLN A 192 5.23 -38.79 2.94
N LYS A 193 6.33 -38.77 3.70
CA LYS A 193 6.62 -39.78 4.75
C LYS A 193 5.65 -39.76 5.91
N SER A 194 5.01 -38.63 6.18
CA SER A 194 4.02 -38.50 7.27
C SER A 194 2.64 -39.07 6.93
N VAL A 195 2.38 -39.38 5.66
CA VAL A 195 1.08 -39.90 5.20
C VAL A 195 1.13 -41.43 5.20
N PRO A 196 0.33 -42.10 6.06
CA PRO A 196 0.44 -43.54 6.28
C PRO A 196 -0.08 -44.39 5.12
N TYR A 197 -0.88 -43.82 4.20
CA TYR A 197 -1.55 -44.57 3.15
C TYR A 197 -1.01 -44.21 1.76
N ASP A 198 -0.58 -45.22 0.99
CA ASP A 198 0.04 -45.05 -0.33
C ASP A 198 -0.86 -44.28 -1.32
N PHE A 199 -2.17 -44.54 -1.30
CA PHE A 199 -3.10 -43.86 -2.21
C PHE A 199 -3.20 -42.34 -1.94
N MET A 200 -2.85 -41.88 -0.73
CA MET A 200 -2.83 -40.46 -0.38
C MET A 200 -1.46 -39.81 -0.63
N GLN A 201 -0.39 -40.58 -0.82
CA GLN A 201 0.96 -40.02 -1.00
C GLN A 201 1.03 -39.13 -2.25
N GLY A 202 0.43 -39.56 -3.37
CA GLY A 202 0.37 -38.74 -4.59
C GLY A 202 -0.36 -37.42 -4.37
N PHE A 203 -1.54 -37.46 -3.73
CA PHE A 203 -2.28 -36.24 -3.38
C PHE A 203 -1.51 -35.33 -2.42
N ALA A 204 -0.85 -35.91 -1.42
CA ALA A 204 -0.06 -35.17 -0.44
C ALA A 204 1.17 -34.53 -1.07
N GLN A 205 1.83 -35.23 -2.00
CA GLN A 205 2.95 -34.71 -2.77
C GLN A 205 2.50 -33.58 -3.71
N ASP A 206 1.45 -33.78 -4.50
CA ASP A 206 0.89 -32.74 -5.37
C ASP A 206 0.45 -31.51 -4.57
N THR A 207 -0.18 -31.75 -3.41
CA THR A 207 -0.58 -30.67 -2.51
C THR A 207 0.66 -29.96 -1.97
N ALA A 208 1.65 -30.68 -1.46
CA ALA A 208 2.87 -30.10 -0.90
C ALA A 208 3.62 -29.26 -1.95
N THR A 209 3.81 -29.77 -3.17
CA THR A 209 4.49 -29.06 -4.25
C THR A 209 3.73 -27.80 -4.66
N ASN A 210 2.40 -27.90 -4.83
CA ASN A 210 1.59 -26.72 -5.17
C ASN A 210 1.61 -25.68 -4.04
N LEU A 211 1.47 -26.11 -2.78
CA LEU A 211 1.54 -25.23 -1.62
C LEU A 211 2.93 -24.61 -1.46
N TRP A 212 3.99 -25.33 -1.79
CA TRP A 212 5.35 -24.84 -1.74
C TRP A 212 5.60 -23.74 -2.78
N LYS A 213 5.09 -23.92 -3.99
CA LYS A 213 5.11 -22.88 -5.03
C LYS A 213 4.39 -21.62 -4.57
N ASP A 214 3.15 -21.77 -4.09
CA ASP A 214 2.36 -20.64 -3.57
C ASP A 214 3.09 -19.94 -2.42
N PHE A 215 3.70 -20.70 -1.50
CA PHE A 215 4.48 -20.18 -0.38
C PHE A 215 5.75 -19.44 -0.81
N THR A 216 6.47 -19.96 -1.81
CA THR A 216 7.67 -19.33 -2.35
C THR A 216 7.32 -17.99 -3.00
N ASP A 217 6.28 -17.96 -3.85
CA ASP A 217 5.80 -16.73 -4.48
C ASP A 217 5.34 -15.72 -3.43
N LEU A 218 4.75 -16.20 -2.34
CA LEU A 218 4.33 -15.38 -1.22
C LEU A 218 5.50 -14.66 -0.52
N ILE A 219 6.57 -15.42 -0.24
CA ILE A 219 7.75 -14.89 0.42
C ILE A 219 8.46 -13.90 -0.50
N ARG A 220 8.59 -14.22 -1.79
CA ARG A 220 9.16 -13.30 -2.78
C ARG A 220 8.37 -12.00 -2.85
N LEU A 221 7.04 -12.08 -2.86
CA LEU A 221 6.17 -10.91 -2.86
C LEU A 221 6.38 -10.07 -1.60
N GLU A 222 6.41 -10.69 -0.43
CA GLU A 222 6.61 -9.97 0.84
C GLU A 222 8.02 -9.36 0.96
N LEU A 223 9.03 -10.06 0.44
CA LEU A 223 10.41 -9.57 0.41
C LEU A 223 10.56 -8.37 -0.53
N ARG A 224 10.06 -8.47 -1.76
CA ARG A 224 10.06 -7.36 -2.73
C ARG A 224 9.27 -6.17 -2.20
N ALA A 225 8.12 -6.41 -1.59
CA ALA A 225 7.33 -5.38 -0.91
C ALA A 225 8.10 -4.62 0.20
N LYS A 226 8.96 -5.32 0.97
CA LYS A 226 9.79 -4.69 2.01
C LYS A 226 11.00 -3.95 1.45
N LEU A 227 11.58 -4.45 0.36
CA LEU A 227 12.76 -3.87 -0.29
C LEU A 227 12.41 -2.67 -1.17
N GLU A 228 11.35 -2.78 -1.95
CA GLU A 228 10.80 -1.69 -2.75
C GLU A 228 9.84 -0.87 -1.90
N LYS A 229 10.33 0.22 -1.31
CA LYS A 229 9.46 1.24 -0.69
C LYS A 229 8.68 1.99 -1.76
N LYS A 230 7.79 1.30 -2.49
CA LYS A 230 6.92 1.89 -3.48
C LYS A 230 5.79 2.60 -2.76
N GLN A 231 5.86 3.92 -2.73
CA GLN A 231 4.76 4.73 -2.24
C GLN A 231 3.65 4.71 -3.28
N VAL A 232 2.54 4.04 -2.96
CA VAL A 232 1.32 4.11 -3.76
C VAL A 232 0.59 5.37 -3.33
N GLU A 233 0.55 6.37 -4.21
CA GLU A 233 -0.23 7.58 -3.98
C GLU A 233 -1.73 7.27 -4.12
N ILE A 234 -2.46 7.22 -3.01
CA ILE A 234 -3.91 7.01 -3.04
C ILE A 234 -4.62 8.35 -3.11
N ARG A 235 -5.49 8.53 -4.11
CA ARG A 235 -6.38 9.68 -4.19
C ARG A 235 -7.52 9.53 -3.17
N LYS A 236 -7.70 10.53 -2.30
CA LYS A 236 -8.87 10.62 -1.43
C LYS A 236 -10.14 10.65 -2.30
N LYS A 237 -11.10 9.78 -2.00
CA LYS A 237 -12.38 9.75 -2.71
C LYS A 237 -13.32 10.75 -2.06
N ASP A 238 -13.88 11.65 -2.87
CA ASP A 238 -14.88 12.60 -2.41
C ASP A 238 -16.19 11.84 -2.13
N THR A 239 -16.45 11.56 -0.87
CA THR A 239 -17.68 10.88 -0.43
C THR A 239 -18.76 11.93 -0.22
N LYS A 240 -19.80 11.91 -1.04
CA LYS A 240 -20.96 12.79 -0.90
C LYS A 240 -22.15 11.96 -0.46
N GLY A 241 -22.68 12.25 0.73
CA GLY A 241 -23.95 11.70 1.23
C GLY A 241 -23.83 10.68 2.38
N VAL A 242 -24.89 10.60 3.18
CA VAL A 242 -24.95 9.80 4.42
C VAL A 242 -24.76 8.31 4.15
N ILE A 243 -25.37 7.77 3.09
CA ILE A 243 -25.27 6.34 2.74
C ILE A 243 -23.80 5.94 2.47
N GLN A 244 -23.03 6.81 1.81
CA GLN A 244 -21.61 6.55 1.53
C GLN A 244 -20.78 6.59 2.82
N HIS A 245 -21.08 7.51 3.74
CA HIS A 245 -20.42 7.54 5.05
C HIS A 245 -20.72 6.29 5.87
N VAL A 246 -21.97 5.83 5.92
CA VAL A 246 -22.36 4.60 6.61
C VAL A 246 -21.69 3.38 5.98
N ARG A 247 -21.72 3.27 4.65
CA ARG A 247 -21.03 2.22 3.91
C ARG A 247 -19.54 2.20 4.25
N ASN A 248 -18.87 3.35 4.18
CA ASN A 248 -17.44 3.45 4.46
C ASN A 248 -17.13 3.09 5.92
N PHE A 249 -17.97 3.52 6.86
CA PHE A 249 -17.84 3.16 8.27
C PHE A 249 -17.94 1.64 8.48
N ILE A 250 -18.92 0.98 7.86
CA ILE A 250 -19.11 -0.48 7.93
C ILE A 250 -17.88 -1.19 7.35
N LEU A 251 -17.47 -0.82 6.14
CA LEU A 251 -16.35 -1.46 5.45
C LEU A 251 -15.03 -1.24 6.16
N TYR A 252 -14.76 -0.03 6.64
CA TYR A 252 -13.55 0.29 7.39
C TYR A 252 -13.51 -0.37 8.77
N SER A 253 -14.68 -0.54 9.41
CA SER A 253 -14.77 -1.27 10.68
C SER A 253 -14.53 -2.77 10.52
N LEU A 254 -14.97 -3.36 9.40
CA LEU A 254 -14.84 -4.81 9.15
C LEU A 254 -13.52 -5.21 8.49
N TYR A 255 -13.04 -4.43 7.52
CA TYR A 255 -11.87 -4.78 6.71
C TYR A 255 -10.95 -3.55 6.52
N PRO A 256 -10.33 -3.03 7.60
CA PRO A 256 -9.41 -1.89 7.50
C PRO A 256 -8.14 -2.29 6.74
N ALA A 257 -7.69 -1.45 5.81
CA ALA A 257 -6.40 -1.62 5.14
C ALA A 257 -5.22 -1.08 5.97
N ASP A 258 -5.49 -0.10 6.85
CA ASP A 258 -4.47 0.71 7.52
C ASP A 258 -4.19 0.32 8.98
N LEU A 259 -4.74 -0.79 9.46
CA LEU A 259 -4.60 -1.20 10.87
C LEU A 259 -3.90 -2.55 10.99
N SER A 260 -3.14 -2.69 12.07
CA SER A 260 -2.69 -4.01 12.52
C SER A 260 -3.88 -4.84 12.99
N ASN A 261 -3.80 -6.17 12.85
CA ASN A 261 -4.85 -7.08 13.33
C ASN A 261 -5.20 -6.84 14.80
N ARG A 262 -4.18 -6.54 15.64
CA ARG A 262 -4.37 -6.25 17.07
C ARG A 262 -5.15 -4.96 17.30
N ASP A 263 -4.82 -3.90 16.57
CA ASP A 263 -5.52 -2.61 16.70
C ASP A 263 -6.93 -2.69 16.15
N HIS A 264 -7.13 -3.47 15.09
CA HIS A 264 -8.44 -3.76 14.52
C HIS A 264 -9.36 -4.46 15.54
N MET A 265 -8.88 -5.54 16.18
CA MET A 265 -9.65 -6.28 17.19
C MET A 265 -10.05 -5.45 18.42
N ARG A 266 -9.28 -4.42 18.76
CA ARG A 266 -9.55 -3.54 19.92
C ARG A 266 -10.61 -2.48 19.65
N ARG A 267 -10.99 -2.25 18.39
CA ARG A 267 -12.00 -1.24 18.06
C ARG A 267 -13.39 -1.71 18.44
N ILE A 268 -14.11 -0.88 19.19
CA ILE A 268 -15.49 -1.13 19.61
C ILE A 268 -16.41 -1.33 18.41
N SER A 269 -16.24 -0.57 17.32
CA SER A 269 -17.06 -0.73 16.12
C SER A 269 -16.88 -2.10 15.45
N TYR A 270 -15.66 -2.64 15.41
CA TYR A 270 -15.39 -3.98 14.92
C TYR A 270 -16.05 -5.04 15.81
N GLN A 271 -15.84 -4.94 17.12
CA GLN A 271 -16.41 -5.88 18.10
C GLN A 271 -17.94 -5.90 18.02
N PHE A 272 -18.57 -4.72 17.94
CA PHE A 272 -20.01 -4.61 17.78
C PHE A 272 -20.50 -5.28 16.49
N MET A 273 -19.84 -5.00 15.35
CA MET A 273 -20.23 -5.61 14.07
C MET A 273 -20.03 -7.14 14.07
N LYS A 274 -18.93 -7.64 14.64
CA LYS A 274 -18.69 -9.08 14.79
C LYS A 274 -19.67 -9.74 15.77
N PHE A 275 -20.03 -9.05 16.85
CA PHE A 275 -21.07 -9.52 17.76
C PHE A 275 -22.41 -9.67 17.05
N CYS A 276 -22.84 -8.66 16.27
CA CYS A 276 -24.05 -8.76 15.45
C CYS A 276 -24.01 -9.91 14.42
N GLN A 277 -22.83 -10.21 13.85
CA GLN A 277 -22.66 -11.36 12.96
C GLN A 277 -22.74 -12.70 13.71
N LEU A 278 -22.32 -12.75 14.98
CA LEU A 278 -22.31 -13.95 15.81
C LEU A 278 -23.69 -14.31 16.38
N LEU A 279 -24.66 -13.39 16.36
CA LEU A 279 -26.02 -13.65 16.87
C LEU A 279 -26.83 -14.53 15.90
N PRO A 280 -27.14 -15.80 16.25
CA PRO A 280 -27.92 -16.68 15.39
C PRO A 280 -29.43 -16.37 15.45
N TYR A 281 -29.85 -15.41 16.27
CA TYR A 281 -31.25 -15.11 16.55
C TYR A 281 -31.94 -14.43 15.36
N MET A 282 -33.15 -14.90 15.02
CA MET A 282 -34.09 -14.26 14.08
C MET A 282 -33.54 -13.88 12.69
N GLY A 283 -32.47 -14.52 12.24
CA GLY A 283 -31.88 -14.18 10.94
C GLY A 283 -31.07 -12.87 10.92
N ILE A 284 -30.71 -12.33 12.09
CA ILE A 284 -29.84 -11.15 12.18
C ILE A 284 -28.54 -11.40 11.40
N GLN A 285 -27.91 -12.56 11.58
CA GLN A 285 -26.69 -12.93 10.85
C GLN A 285 -26.84 -12.85 9.32
N PRO A 286 -27.76 -13.57 8.63
CA PRO A 286 -27.91 -13.46 7.19
C PRO A 286 -28.27 -12.04 6.72
N LEU A 287 -29.04 -11.28 7.51
CA LEU A 287 -29.31 -9.87 7.19
C LEU A 287 -28.05 -9.00 7.26
N MET A 288 -27.24 -9.17 8.32
CA MET A 288 -25.98 -8.45 8.47
C MET A 288 -25.02 -8.72 7.32
N PHE A 289 -24.86 -9.98 6.92
CA PHE A 289 -24.05 -10.32 5.75
C PHE A 289 -24.66 -9.82 4.44
N SER A 290 -25.99 -9.80 4.30
CA SER A 290 -26.65 -9.17 3.16
C SER A 290 -26.28 -7.68 3.04
N ILE A 291 -26.32 -6.95 4.16
CA ILE A 291 -25.91 -5.54 4.22
C ILE A 291 -24.43 -5.37 3.83
N ILE A 292 -23.57 -6.27 4.32
CA ILE A 292 -22.14 -6.26 3.97
C ILE A 292 -21.93 -6.52 2.49
N LEU A 293 -22.63 -7.48 1.88
CA LEU A 293 -22.57 -7.76 0.44
C LEU A 293 -23.04 -6.58 -0.41
N LEU A 294 -24.03 -5.83 0.07
CA LEU A 294 -24.45 -4.58 -0.59
C LEU A 294 -23.36 -3.51 -0.51
N CYS A 295 -22.68 -3.40 0.63
CA CYS A 295 -21.63 -2.42 0.88
C CYS A 295 -20.32 -2.76 0.15
N ILE A 296 -19.94 -4.03 0.09
CA ILE A 296 -18.62 -4.47 -0.38
C ILE A 296 -18.37 -4.07 -1.84
N ASN A 297 -17.11 -3.83 -2.18
CA ASN A 297 -16.74 -3.59 -3.57
C ASN A 297 -16.80 -4.89 -4.37
N LYS A 298 -17.85 -5.04 -5.19
CA LYS A 298 -18.11 -6.25 -6.00
C LYS A 298 -17.10 -6.45 -7.12
N ASP A 299 -16.36 -5.39 -7.45
CA ASP A 299 -15.32 -5.44 -8.47
C ASP A 299 -14.02 -6.06 -7.93
N GLU A 300 -13.86 -6.23 -6.61
CA GLU A 300 -12.62 -6.74 -6.01
C GLU A 300 -12.72 -8.21 -5.64
N GLU A 301 -11.83 -9.02 -6.22
CA GLU A 301 -11.76 -10.47 -6.03
C GLU A 301 -11.55 -10.86 -4.56
N PHE A 302 -10.51 -10.33 -3.90
CA PHE A 302 -10.16 -10.69 -2.52
C PHE A 302 -11.31 -10.39 -1.55
N GLN A 303 -12.05 -9.32 -1.78
CA GLN A 303 -13.16 -8.91 -0.93
C GLN A 303 -14.32 -9.90 -1.00
N LEU A 304 -14.68 -10.35 -2.21
CA LEU A 304 -15.72 -11.36 -2.40
C LEU A 304 -15.30 -12.73 -1.84
N VAL A 305 -14.05 -13.11 -2.07
CA VAL A 305 -13.47 -14.34 -1.52
C VAL A 305 -13.51 -14.32 0.01
N ASN A 306 -13.02 -13.25 0.63
CA ASN A 306 -12.99 -13.12 2.08
C ASN A 306 -14.41 -13.05 2.67
N TYR A 307 -15.34 -12.40 1.96
CA TYR A 307 -16.76 -12.41 2.34
C TYR A 307 -17.35 -13.83 2.37
N ILE A 308 -17.14 -14.64 1.32
CA ILE A 308 -17.65 -16.02 1.24
C ILE A 308 -17.03 -16.87 2.35
N ALA A 309 -15.71 -16.75 2.53
CA ALA A 309 -14.97 -17.47 3.55
C ALA A 309 -15.44 -17.14 4.97
N ASP A 310 -15.54 -15.84 5.32
CA ASP A 310 -16.04 -15.37 6.61
C ASP A 310 -17.47 -15.84 6.85
N TYR A 311 -18.33 -15.74 5.83
CA TYR A 311 -19.72 -16.16 5.92
C TYR A 311 -19.85 -17.63 6.29
N LYS A 312 -19.17 -18.50 5.53
CA LYS A 312 -19.25 -19.95 5.68
C LYS A 312 -18.61 -20.45 6.96
N SER A 313 -17.46 -19.89 7.31
CA SER A 313 -16.79 -20.16 8.58
C SER A 313 -17.70 -19.83 9.75
N LEU A 314 -18.36 -18.66 9.70
CA LEU A 314 -19.27 -18.26 10.76
C LEU A 314 -20.55 -19.09 10.77
N GLN A 315 -21.06 -19.47 9.59
CA GLN A 315 -22.23 -20.33 9.46
C GLN A 315 -22.04 -21.66 10.21
N PHE A 316 -20.86 -22.28 10.13
CA PHE A 316 -20.54 -23.49 10.89
C PHE A 316 -20.68 -23.28 12.41
N ILE A 317 -20.13 -22.18 12.93
CA ILE A 317 -20.15 -21.89 14.36
C ILE A 317 -21.57 -21.54 14.83
N THR A 318 -22.22 -20.57 14.19
CA THR A 318 -23.47 -19.97 14.67
C THR A 318 -24.71 -20.74 14.27
N ASN A 319 -24.70 -21.46 13.14
CA ASN A 319 -25.85 -22.25 12.67
C ASN A 319 -25.63 -23.76 12.83
N GLY A 320 -24.40 -24.21 13.05
CA GLY A 320 -24.07 -25.60 13.34
C GLY A 320 -23.90 -25.82 14.84
N LEU A 321 -22.74 -25.41 15.39
CA LEU A 321 -22.37 -25.71 16.77
C LEU A 321 -23.32 -25.10 17.81
N PHE A 322 -23.62 -23.80 17.71
CA PHE A 322 -24.48 -23.14 18.70
C PHE A 322 -25.90 -23.73 18.77
N PRO A 323 -26.61 -23.97 17.64
CA PRO A 323 -27.91 -24.63 17.67
C PRO A 323 -27.86 -26.06 18.18
N CYS A 324 -26.77 -26.81 17.96
CA CYS A 324 -26.58 -28.12 18.59
C CYS A 324 -26.54 -28.02 20.13
N PHE A 325 -25.77 -27.08 20.67
CA PHE A 325 -25.74 -26.84 22.11
C PHE A 325 -27.09 -26.39 22.65
N LEU A 326 -27.76 -25.45 21.97
CA LEU A 326 -29.09 -24.98 22.36
C LEU A 326 -30.12 -26.12 22.32
N ALA A 327 -30.11 -26.95 21.28
CA ALA A 327 -30.99 -28.10 21.15
C ALA A 327 -30.75 -29.11 22.28
N TYR A 328 -29.49 -29.36 22.63
CA TYR A 328 -29.13 -30.23 23.74
C TYR A 328 -29.68 -29.72 25.08
N PHE A 329 -29.47 -28.43 25.40
CA PHE A 329 -30.01 -27.85 26.63
C PHE A 329 -31.54 -27.79 26.62
N HIS A 330 -32.15 -27.48 25.48
CA HIS A 330 -33.59 -27.42 25.35
C HIS A 330 -34.24 -28.78 25.60
N TYR A 331 -33.63 -29.83 25.04
CA TYR A 331 -34.04 -31.21 25.28
C TYR A 331 -33.90 -31.59 26.76
N LEU A 332 -32.81 -31.20 27.43
CA LEU A 332 -32.60 -31.51 28.85
C LEU A 332 -33.56 -30.78 29.81
N PHE A 333 -33.99 -29.56 29.48
CA PHE A 333 -34.75 -28.72 30.43
C PHE A 333 -36.25 -28.63 30.14
N PHE A 334 -36.70 -28.82 28.90
CA PHE A 334 -38.09 -28.50 28.51
C PHE A 334 -38.87 -29.65 27.87
N ASP A 335 -38.29 -30.85 27.73
CA ASP A 335 -38.90 -32.04 27.11
C ASP A 335 -39.55 -31.79 25.74
N CYS A 336 -39.15 -30.71 25.04
CA CYS A 336 -39.69 -30.34 23.74
C CYS A 336 -38.60 -30.08 22.71
N GLY A 337 -38.93 -30.35 21.44
CA GLY A 337 -38.04 -30.19 20.31
C GLY A 337 -37.62 -28.72 20.11
N PRO A 338 -36.37 -28.46 19.69
CA PRO A 338 -35.85 -27.09 19.52
C PRO A 338 -36.55 -26.30 18.41
N GLY A 339 -37.25 -26.96 17.48
CA GLY A 339 -37.98 -26.30 16.40
C GLY A 339 -39.34 -25.74 16.81
N ASN A 340 -39.88 -26.11 17.98
CA ASN A 340 -41.24 -25.74 18.38
C ASN A 340 -41.41 -24.23 18.64
N HIS A 341 -40.34 -23.53 18.99
CA HIS A 341 -40.38 -22.09 19.29
C HIS A 341 -40.11 -21.19 18.08
N HIS A 342 -39.69 -21.76 16.95
CA HIS A 342 -39.31 -20.99 15.79
C HIS A 342 -40.43 -20.90 14.76
N GLN A 343 -40.76 -19.68 14.35
CA GLN A 343 -41.68 -19.48 13.24
C GLN A 343 -41.06 -20.06 11.97
N VAL A 344 -41.69 -21.10 11.42
CA VAL A 344 -41.23 -21.85 10.23
C VAL A 344 -40.89 -20.92 9.07
N TYR A 345 -41.71 -19.89 8.82
CA TYR A 345 -41.48 -18.92 7.75
C TYR A 345 -40.17 -18.15 7.91
N ILE A 346 -39.80 -17.78 9.14
CA ILE A 346 -38.53 -17.10 9.42
C ILE A 346 -37.35 -18.05 9.15
N LEU A 347 -37.46 -19.32 9.54
CA LEU A 347 -36.41 -20.31 9.26
C LEU A 347 -36.20 -20.53 7.75
N MET A 348 -37.29 -20.68 6.99
CA MET A 348 -37.22 -20.81 5.53
C MET A 348 -36.60 -19.58 4.88
N PHE A 349 -37.12 -18.39 5.23
CA PHE A 349 -36.63 -17.12 4.69
C PHE A 349 -35.15 -16.91 4.98
N THR A 350 -34.72 -17.18 6.21
CA THR A 350 -33.32 -17.02 6.61
C THR A 350 -32.42 -18.03 5.90
N LEU A 351 -32.82 -19.29 5.78
CA LEU A 351 -32.08 -20.29 5.00
C LEU A 351 -31.96 -19.88 3.52
N SER A 352 -33.04 -19.37 2.92
CA SER A 352 -33.02 -18.87 1.54
C SER A 352 -32.06 -17.70 1.36
N ILE A 353 -32.10 -16.69 2.25
CA ILE A 353 -31.13 -15.58 2.20
C ILE A 353 -29.69 -16.09 2.39
N GLN A 354 -29.48 -17.07 3.28
CA GLN A 354 -28.16 -17.64 3.52
C GLN A 354 -27.57 -18.22 2.24
N VAL A 355 -28.34 -19.06 1.55
CA VAL A 355 -27.91 -19.67 0.29
C VAL A 355 -27.75 -18.59 -0.78
N LEU A 356 -28.75 -17.72 -0.98
CA LEU A 356 -28.74 -16.71 -2.05
C LEU A 356 -27.55 -15.75 -1.92
N THR A 357 -27.24 -15.26 -0.72
CA THR A 357 -26.16 -14.28 -0.53
C THR A 357 -24.78 -14.85 -0.90
N VAL A 358 -24.50 -16.11 -0.56
CA VAL A 358 -23.24 -16.78 -0.90
C VAL A 358 -23.14 -17.02 -2.41
N TRP A 359 -24.21 -17.52 -3.04
CA TRP A 359 -24.22 -17.79 -4.47
C TRP A 359 -24.18 -16.50 -5.31
N ILE A 360 -24.84 -15.43 -4.88
CA ILE A 360 -24.71 -14.12 -5.51
C ILE A 360 -23.27 -13.63 -5.42
N ALA A 361 -22.62 -13.73 -4.26
CA ALA A 361 -21.21 -13.36 -4.11
C ALA A 361 -20.29 -14.19 -5.03
N TYR A 362 -20.55 -15.49 -5.17
CA TYR A 362 -19.81 -16.36 -6.10
C TYR A 362 -20.03 -16.01 -7.58
N LEU A 363 -21.27 -15.70 -7.98
CA LEU A 363 -21.54 -15.26 -9.35
C LEU A 363 -20.86 -13.92 -9.66
N LEU A 364 -20.79 -13.02 -8.68
CA LEU A 364 -20.04 -11.77 -8.78
C LEU A 364 -18.52 -12.01 -8.86
N LEU A 365 -18.00 -13.08 -8.25
CA LEU A 365 -16.57 -13.42 -8.27
C LEU A 365 -16.04 -13.62 -9.69
N ASN A 366 -16.83 -14.27 -10.56
CA ASN A 366 -16.46 -14.46 -11.98
C ASN A 366 -16.30 -13.14 -12.74
N ARG A 367 -17.02 -12.09 -12.33
CA ARG A 367 -16.97 -10.75 -12.93
C ARG A 367 -15.93 -9.84 -12.28
N SER A 368 -15.47 -10.18 -11.09
CA SER A 368 -14.52 -9.35 -10.35
C SER A 368 -13.14 -9.29 -11.02
N TYR A 369 -12.40 -8.24 -10.69
CA TYR A 369 -11.03 -8.00 -11.10
C TYR A 369 -10.13 -8.01 -9.86
N SER A 370 -8.95 -8.61 -9.98
CA SER A 370 -7.91 -8.45 -8.97
C SER A 370 -7.34 -7.04 -9.17
N ARG A 371 -7.58 -6.04 -8.29
CA ARG A 371 -6.81 -4.78 -8.39
C ARG A 371 -5.32 -5.01 -8.12
N GLY A 372 -5.03 -6.08 -7.38
CA GLY A 372 -3.70 -6.64 -7.27
C GLY A 372 -3.12 -7.11 -8.61
N ALA A 373 -3.89 -7.22 -9.71
CA ALA A 373 -3.37 -7.64 -11.02
C ALA A 373 -2.29 -6.69 -11.54
N ILE A 374 -2.41 -5.37 -11.31
CA ILE A 374 -1.36 -4.41 -11.70
C ILE A 374 -0.07 -4.69 -10.92
N LEU A 375 -0.20 -5.07 -9.65
CA LEU A 375 0.94 -5.47 -8.82
C LEU A 375 1.51 -6.83 -9.27
N LYS A 376 0.64 -7.78 -9.66
CA LYS A 376 1.00 -9.12 -10.13
C LYS A 376 1.71 -9.08 -11.48
N GLU A 377 1.25 -8.22 -12.39
CA GLU A 377 1.86 -7.99 -13.70
C GLU A 377 3.28 -7.46 -13.53
N GLN A 378 3.50 -6.50 -12.63
CA GLN A 378 4.83 -6.03 -12.26
C GLN A 378 5.71 -7.12 -11.63
N LEU A 379 5.10 -8.09 -10.97
CA LEU A 379 5.80 -9.19 -10.31
C LEU A 379 5.97 -10.44 -11.20
N THR A 380 5.50 -10.42 -12.45
CA THR A 380 5.54 -11.55 -13.39
C THR A 380 4.87 -12.83 -12.86
N ILE A 381 3.94 -12.71 -11.91
CA ILE A 381 3.22 -13.86 -11.35
C ILE A 381 2.04 -14.17 -12.26
N THR A 382 2.17 -15.20 -13.10
CA THR A 382 1.08 -15.77 -13.89
C THR A 382 0.10 -16.49 -12.97
N GLN A 383 -1.10 -15.94 -12.78
CA GLN A 383 -2.17 -16.64 -12.10
C GLN A 383 -3.13 -17.27 -13.11
N ASP A 384 -3.27 -18.58 -13.01
CA ASP A 384 -4.00 -19.35 -14.02
C ASP A 384 -5.53 -19.32 -13.84
N THR A 385 -6.07 -18.96 -12.65
CA THR A 385 -7.54 -18.93 -12.43
C THR A 385 -7.99 -17.96 -11.34
N LYS A 386 -9.00 -17.12 -11.63
CA LYS A 386 -9.69 -16.27 -10.63
C LYS A 386 -10.37 -17.13 -9.55
N GLY A 387 -10.31 -16.71 -8.30
CA GLY A 387 -10.93 -17.38 -7.16
C GLY A 387 -10.20 -18.64 -6.66
N GLY A 388 -9.12 -19.04 -7.34
CA GLY A 388 -8.28 -20.18 -6.96
C GLY A 388 -9.09 -21.45 -6.67
N ARG A 389 -8.82 -22.07 -5.52
CA ARG A 389 -9.46 -23.33 -5.10
C ARG A 389 -10.84 -23.16 -4.49
N LEU A 390 -11.29 -21.92 -4.25
CA LEU A 390 -12.59 -21.65 -3.60
C LEU A 390 -13.77 -22.23 -4.39
N LYS A 391 -13.65 -22.34 -5.72
CA LYS A 391 -14.66 -22.97 -6.59
C LYS A 391 -15.01 -24.39 -6.15
N TYR A 392 -14.01 -25.21 -5.78
CA TYR A 392 -14.23 -26.59 -5.37
C TYR A 392 -14.95 -26.67 -4.01
N PHE A 393 -14.60 -25.78 -3.08
CA PHE A 393 -15.28 -25.66 -1.78
C PHE A 393 -16.76 -25.28 -1.94
N LEU A 394 -17.09 -24.42 -2.92
CA LEU A 394 -18.48 -24.04 -3.18
C LEU A 394 -19.29 -25.13 -3.89
N ILE A 395 -18.65 -25.92 -4.76
CA ILE A 395 -19.29 -27.13 -5.32
C ILE A 395 -19.58 -28.12 -4.20
N TYR A 396 -18.62 -28.34 -3.29
CA TYR A 396 -18.82 -29.16 -2.10
C TYR A 396 -19.98 -28.65 -1.23
N ASP A 397 -20.07 -27.33 -1.00
CA ASP A 397 -21.18 -26.72 -0.27
C ASP A 397 -22.53 -26.96 -0.95
N LEU A 398 -22.59 -26.88 -2.28
CA LEU A 398 -23.81 -27.19 -3.04
C LEU A 398 -24.25 -28.64 -2.85
N VAL A 399 -23.30 -29.58 -2.92
CA VAL A 399 -23.57 -31.00 -2.73
C VAL A 399 -24.08 -31.25 -1.31
N CYS A 400 -23.46 -30.63 -0.30
CA CYS A 400 -23.91 -30.72 1.09
C CYS A 400 -25.32 -30.16 1.29
N LEU A 401 -25.65 -29.05 0.63
CA LEU A 401 -27.00 -28.48 0.62
C LEU A 401 -28.00 -29.48 0.04
N ILE A 402 -27.72 -30.05 -1.14
CA ILE A 402 -28.60 -31.03 -1.79
C ILE A 402 -28.80 -32.27 -0.92
N ILE A 403 -27.72 -32.83 -0.35
CA ILE A 403 -27.79 -33.98 0.56
C ILE A 403 -28.65 -33.66 1.79
N SER A 404 -28.46 -32.49 2.41
CA SER A 404 -29.25 -32.09 3.57
C SER A 404 -30.74 -31.95 3.24
N LEU A 405 -31.09 -31.42 2.06
CA LEU A 405 -32.47 -31.30 1.60
C LEU A 405 -33.10 -32.65 1.27
N ILE A 406 -32.36 -33.56 0.63
CA ILE A 406 -32.84 -34.93 0.33
C ILE A 406 -33.08 -35.69 1.63
N MET A 407 -32.13 -35.64 2.57
CA MET A 407 -32.27 -36.28 3.88
C MET A 407 -33.47 -35.70 4.65
N SER A 408 -33.65 -34.39 4.60
CA SER A 408 -34.80 -33.70 5.19
C SER A 408 -36.11 -34.18 4.58
N ALA A 409 -36.22 -34.17 3.25
CA ALA A 409 -37.41 -34.64 2.55
C ALA A 409 -37.73 -36.10 2.88
N PHE A 410 -36.71 -36.97 2.92
CA PHE A 410 -36.89 -38.38 3.29
C PHE A 410 -37.45 -38.53 4.71
N LEU A 411 -36.87 -37.81 5.69
CA LEU A 411 -37.35 -37.82 7.07
C LEU A 411 -38.76 -37.24 7.20
N TYR A 412 -39.09 -36.20 6.41
CA TYR A 412 -40.44 -35.65 6.33
C TYR A 412 -41.45 -36.70 5.90
N PHE A 413 -41.21 -37.36 4.76
CA PHE A 413 -42.11 -38.38 4.23
C PHE A 413 -42.24 -39.59 5.17
N TYR A 414 -41.17 -39.95 5.87
CA TYR A 414 -41.20 -41.02 6.87
C TYR A 414 -42.05 -40.67 8.10
N LYS A 415 -41.94 -39.43 8.62
CA LYS A 415 -42.62 -38.99 9.85
C LYS A 415 -44.02 -38.38 9.65
N ILE A 416 -44.42 -38.05 8.42
CA ILE A 416 -45.68 -37.33 8.14
C ILE A 416 -46.94 -38.05 8.66
N LYS A 417 -46.83 -39.36 8.94
CA LYS A 417 -47.95 -40.21 9.37
C LYS A 417 -48.47 -39.88 10.77
N ASP A 418 -47.62 -39.36 11.68
CA ASP A 418 -47.96 -39.31 13.10
C ASP A 418 -48.27 -37.90 13.64
N SER A 419 -47.69 -36.81 13.08
CA SER A 419 -47.98 -35.41 13.48
C SER A 419 -47.37 -34.38 12.50
N PRO A 420 -48.16 -33.70 11.64
CA PRO A 420 -47.60 -32.96 10.48
C PRO A 420 -46.97 -31.60 10.79
N THR A 421 -47.51 -30.80 11.72
CA THR A 421 -47.09 -29.40 11.91
C THR A 421 -45.86 -29.23 12.80
N GLN A 422 -45.85 -29.87 13.98
CA GLN A 422 -44.72 -29.82 14.92
C GLN A 422 -43.46 -30.47 14.31
N SER A 423 -43.64 -31.55 13.52
CA SER A 423 -42.54 -32.25 12.86
C SER A 423 -41.82 -31.40 11.81
N PHE A 424 -42.50 -30.47 11.14
CA PHE A 424 -41.88 -29.69 10.06
C PHE A 424 -40.89 -28.64 10.58
N GLY A 425 -41.22 -27.96 11.68
CA GLY A 425 -40.33 -26.98 12.31
C GLY A 425 -39.04 -27.62 12.84
N ASP A 426 -39.16 -28.75 13.54
CA ASP A 426 -38.02 -29.54 14.04
C ASP A 426 -37.15 -30.05 12.90
N LEU A 427 -37.77 -30.54 11.83
CA LEU A 427 -37.05 -31.03 10.65
C LEU A 427 -36.28 -29.90 9.96
N LEU A 428 -36.89 -28.74 9.76
CA LEU A 428 -36.25 -27.60 9.12
C LEU A 428 -35.08 -27.07 9.97
N PHE A 429 -35.28 -26.99 11.28
CA PHE A 429 -34.20 -26.69 12.24
C PHE A 429 -33.03 -27.66 12.07
N PHE A 430 -33.31 -28.97 12.11
CA PHE A 430 -32.28 -30.01 11.96
C PHE A 430 -31.57 -29.94 10.61
N THR A 431 -32.31 -29.71 9.53
CA THR A 431 -31.76 -29.58 8.17
C THR A 431 -30.77 -28.44 8.07
N ARG A 432 -31.15 -27.27 8.61
CA ARG A 432 -30.27 -26.10 8.67
C ARG A 432 -29.03 -26.38 9.50
N THR A 433 -29.18 -27.04 10.65
CA THR A 433 -28.06 -27.38 11.53
C THR A 433 -27.09 -28.35 10.86
N VAL A 434 -27.58 -29.43 10.24
CA VAL A 434 -26.74 -30.40 9.52
C VAL A 434 -26.02 -29.73 8.34
N TYR A 435 -26.72 -28.91 7.55
CA TYR A 435 -26.09 -28.15 6.47
C TYR A 435 -24.97 -27.23 6.98
N ALA A 436 -25.21 -26.54 8.09
CA ALA A 436 -24.19 -25.69 8.71
C ALA A 436 -23.00 -26.49 9.25
N LEU A 437 -23.22 -27.66 9.88
CA LEU A 437 -22.14 -28.54 10.34
C LEU A 437 -21.29 -29.09 9.18
N LEU A 438 -21.92 -29.41 8.05
CA LEU A 438 -21.22 -29.83 6.83
C LEU A 438 -20.35 -28.70 6.24
N SER A 439 -20.51 -27.45 6.67
CA SER A 439 -19.61 -26.34 6.30
C SER A 439 -18.26 -26.38 7.03
N ILE A 440 -17.93 -27.45 7.78
CA ILE A 440 -16.67 -27.61 8.52
C ILE A 440 -15.39 -27.32 7.71
N PRO A 441 -15.26 -27.66 6.40
CA PRO A 441 -14.02 -27.38 5.68
C PRO A 441 -13.74 -25.88 5.55
N PHE A 442 -14.77 -25.03 5.66
CA PHE A 442 -14.59 -23.59 5.61
C PHE A 442 -13.96 -23.02 6.87
N VAL A 443 -14.00 -23.73 8.01
CA VAL A 443 -13.37 -23.30 9.27
C VAL A 443 -11.87 -23.05 9.09
N CYS A 444 -11.21 -23.73 8.17
CA CYS A 444 -9.82 -23.49 7.81
C CYS A 444 -9.58 -22.02 7.39
N PHE A 445 -10.55 -21.36 6.76
CA PHE A 445 -10.41 -19.96 6.35
C PHE A 445 -10.49 -18.94 7.50
N ILE A 446 -10.84 -19.36 8.72
CA ILE A 446 -10.72 -18.48 9.91
C ILE A 446 -9.26 -18.06 10.11
N PHE A 447 -8.31 -18.90 9.71
CA PHE A 447 -6.90 -18.53 9.76
C PHE A 447 -6.50 -17.79 8.47
N PRO A 448 -6.00 -16.54 8.56
CA PRO A 448 -5.63 -15.73 7.40
C PRO A 448 -4.60 -16.40 6.47
N PHE A 449 -3.78 -17.30 7.02
CA PHE A 449 -2.81 -18.10 6.27
C PHE A 449 -3.47 -18.93 5.17
N PHE A 450 -4.54 -19.67 5.49
CA PHE A 450 -5.23 -20.53 4.51
C PHE A 450 -5.99 -19.72 3.46
N VAL A 451 -6.53 -18.55 3.80
CA VAL A 451 -7.14 -17.64 2.81
C VAL A 451 -6.12 -17.26 1.75
N LYS A 452 -4.93 -16.82 2.18
CA LYS A 452 -3.86 -16.39 1.27
C LYS A 452 -3.41 -17.53 0.35
N MET A 453 -3.25 -18.72 0.93
CA MET A 453 -2.74 -19.92 0.27
C MET A 453 -3.76 -20.57 -0.70
N LEU A 454 -5.04 -20.64 -0.34
CA LEU A 454 -6.04 -21.36 -1.15
C LEU A 454 -6.65 -20.49 -2.26
N THR A 455 -6.61 -19.18 -2.10
CA THR A 455 -7.32 -18.25 -2.98
C THR A 455 -6.37 -17.49 -3.90
N ASN A 456 -5.08 -17.42 -3.56
CA ASN A 456 -4.06 -16.64 -4.26
C ASN A 456 -4.46 -15.16 -4.49
N ALA A 457 -5.49 -14.68 -3.79
CA ALA A 457 -5.95 -13.31 -3.89
C ALA A 457 -5.08 -12.42 -3.01
N ILE A 458 -4.65 -11.27 -3.55
CA ILE A 458 -3.82 -10.32 -2.79
C ILE A 458 -4.71 -9.67 -1.72
N PRO A 459 -4.28 -9.65 -0.45
CA PRO A 459 -5.08 -9.06 0.61
C PRO A 459 -5.31 -7.57 0.36
N THR A 460 -6.58 -7.20 0.28
CA THR A 460 -7.05 -5.82 0.19
C THR A 460 -7.90 -5.47 1.41
N GLY A 461 -8.03 -4.18 1.69
CA GLY A 461 -8.92 -3.64 2.70
C GLY A 461 -9.41 -2.25 2.29
N TYR A 462 -10.13 -1.59 3.18
CA TYR A 462 -10.65 -0.25 2.94
C TYR A 462 -9.89 0.78 3.78
N ASP A 463 -9.68 1.96 3.21
CA ASP A 463 -9.32 3.14 3.99
C ASP A 463 -10.54 3.84 4.60
N LYS A 464 -10.29 4.90 5.38
CA LYS A 464 -11.34 5.75 5.99
C LYS A 464 -12.26 6.41 4.96
N TYR A 465 -11.85 6.48 3.69
CA TYR A 465 -12.59 7.09 2.58
C TYR A 465 -13.35 6.04 1.74
N GLY A 466 -13.29 4.77 2.12
CA GLY A 466 -13.95 3.67 1.41
C GLY A 466 -13.24 3.25 0.11
N ASN A 467 -11.97 3.64 -0.07
CA ASN A 467 -11.16 3.11 -1.16
C ASN A 467 -10.69 1.71 -0.82
N CYS A 468 -10.94 0.76 -1.72
CA CYS A 468 -10.35 -0.57 -1.65
C CYS A 468 -8.90 -0.51 -2.14
N ILE A 469 -7.96 -0.83 -1.24
CA ILE A 469 -6.52 -0.74 -1.44
C ILE A 469 -5.82 -1.99 -0.89
N PRO A 470 -4.61 -2.33 -1.36
CA PRO A 470 -3.82 -3.42 -0.77
C PRO A 470 -3.53 -3.15 0.73
N SER A 471 -3.54 -4.21 1.56
CA SER A 471 -3.34 -4.10 3.00
C SER A 471 -1.88 -3.73 3.39
N LEU A 472 -1.73 -2.93 4.46
CA LEU A 472 -0.47 -2.32 4.93
C LEU A 472 0.67 -3.29 5.24
N SER A 473 0.40 -4.56 5.57
CA SER A 473 1.48 -5.53 5.82
C SER A 473 2.45 -5.63 4.63
N THR A 474 1.97 -5.24 3.45
CA THR A 474 2.69 -5.39 2.19
C THR A 474 3.15 -4.04 1.61
N ILE A 475 2.55 -2.90 1.97
CA ILE A 475 2.85 -1.61 1.30
C ILE A 475 2.77 -0.45 2.29
N GLN A 476 3.78 0.42 2.34
CA GLN A 476 3.68 1.71 3.04
C GLN A 476 2.76 2.66 2.24
N LEU A 477 1.58 2.93 2.79
CA LEU A 477 0.61 3.84 2.17
C LEU A 477 1.00 5.30 2.45
N SER A 478 1.09 6.11 1.38
CA SER A 478 1.29 7.55 1.47
C SER A 478 0.08 8.26 0.86
N TYR A 479 -0.65 9.02 1.67
CA TYR A 479 -1.78 9.82 1.17
C TYR A 479 -1.25 11.13 0.59
N LYS A 480 -1.43 11.32 -0.72
CA LYS A 480 -1.17 12.63 -1.33
C LYS A 480 -2.30 13.57 -0.96
N GLU A 481 -2.01 14.54 -0.09
CA GLU A 481 -2.95 15.63 0.14
C GLU A 481 -3.00 16.54 -1.08
N THR A 482 -3.97 16.29 -1.97
CA THR A 482 -4.16 17.04 -3.22
C THR A 482 -4.37 18.55 -3.00
N LYS A 483 -4.65 18.99 -1.77
CA LYS A 483 -4.78 20.41 -1.42
C LYS A 483 -3.47 21.07 -0.97
N LEU A 484 -2.52 20.35 -0.39
CA LEU A 484 -1.32 21.01 0.14
C LEU A 484 -0.31 21.39 -0.96
N ARG A 485 -0.24 20.66 -2.09
CA ARG A 485 0.70 21.03 -3.17
C ARG A 485 0.27 22.26 -3.97
N ARG A 486 -1.04 22.55 -4.10
CA ARG A 486 -1.46 23.85 -4.63
C ARG A 486 -1.14 24.94 -3.63
N GLN A 487 -1.44 24.75 -2.35
CA GLN A 487 -1.08 25.74 -1.33
C GLN A 487 0.44 25.97 -1.27
N THR A 488 1.28 24.93 -1.23
CA THR A 488 2.74 25.09 -1.15
C THR A 488 3.38 25.52 -2.46
N MET A 489 2.83 25.18 -3.64
CA MET A 489 3.32 25.79 -4.89
C MET A 489 2.91 27.25 -4.98
N ILE A 490 1.68 27.59 -4.59
CA ILE A 490 1.23 28.98 -4.48
C ILE A 490 2.08 29.72 -3.43
N ASP A 491 2.39 29.13 -2.28
CA ASP A 491 3.21 29.74 -1.24
C ASP A 491 4.67 29.86 -1.70
N ILE A 492 5.25 28.87 -2.41
CA ILE A 492 6.63 28.98 -2.92
C ILE A 492 6.72 30.03 -4.03
N GLU A 493 5.72 30.09 -4.91
CA GLU A 493 5.65 31.07 -6.00
C GLU A 493 5.36 32.48 -5.47
N GLU A 494 4.46 32.61 -4.48
CA GLU A 494 4.18 33.84 -3.75
C GLU A 494 5.38 34.31 -2.90
N ILE A 495 6.12 33.39 -2.26
CA ILE A 495 7.37 33.73 -1.56
C ILE A 495 8.44 34.18 -2.57
N LEU A 496 8.55 33.53 -3.74
CA LEU A 496 9.49 33.95 -4.78
C LEU A 496 9.12 35.31 -5.38
N GLU A 497 7.84 35.57 -5.60
CA GLU A 497 7.34 36.86 -6.07
C GLU A 497 7.55 37.95 -5.03
N ARG A 498 7.28 37.68 -3.74
CA ARG A 498 7.60 38.63 -2.65
C ARG A 498 9.09 38.91 -2.54
N ASP A 499 9.95 37.90 -2.60
CA ASP A 499 11.40 38.10 -2.57
C ASP A 499 11.93 38.91 -3.78
N LEU A 500 11.26 38.81 -4.93
CA LEU A 500 11.58 39.61 -6.12
C LEU A 500 11.06 41.05 -6.00
N LEU A 501 9.85 41.23 -5.47
CA LEU A 501 9.26 42.56 -5.23
C LEU A 501 10.01 43.31 -4.14
N ASP A 502 10.36 42.68 -3.02
CA ASP A 502 11.14 43.30 -1.94
C ASP A 502 12.55 43.70 -2.40
N LYS A 503 13.14 42.95 -3.34
CA LYS A 503 14.41 43.33 -3.96
C LYS A 503 14.26 44.55 -4.86
N ASN A 504 13.21 44.59 -5.68
CA ASN A 504 12.98 45.71 -6.59
C ASN A 504 12.59 46.97 -5.79
N GLU A 505 11.72 46.88 -4.78
CA GLU A 505 11.38 48.01 -3.90
C GLU A 505 12.59 48.53 -3.12
N GLY A 506 13.50 47.64 -2.71
CA GLY A 506 14.76 48.02 -2.06
C GLY A 506 15.74 48.74 -2.99
N GLU A 507 15.70 48.47 -4.29
CA GLU A 507 16.48 49.18 -5.31
C GLU A 507 15.85 50.52 -5.67
N ASP A 508 14.52 50.57 -5.82
CA ASP A 508 13.77 51.80 -6.12
C ASP A 508 13.88 52.83 -4.99
N LYS A 509 13.74 52.41 -3.71
CA LYS A 509 13.92 53.31 -2.55
C LYS A 509 15.34 53.87 -2.46
N LYS A 510 16.35 53.05 -2.75
CA LYS A 510 17.76 53.53 -2.77
C LYS A 510 18.00 54.54 -3.88
N GLN A 511 17.33 54.38 -5.03
CA GLN A 511 17.41 55.33 -6.13
C GLN A 511 16.68 56.64 -5.80
N GLU A 512 15.53 56.56 -5.14
CA GLU A 512 14.76 57.72 -4.69
C GLU A 512 15.48 58.52 -3.60
N ASP A 513 16.11 57.84 -2.62
CA ASP A 513 16.93 58.47 -1.59
C ASP A 513 18.16 59.18 -2.18
N GLN A 514 18.83 58.56 -3.18
CA GLN A 514 19.95 59.20 -3.89
C GLN A 514 19.50 60.45 -4.66
N ASN A 515 18.37 60.38 -5.36
CA ASN A 515 17.82 61.54 -6.09
C ASN A 515 17.42 62.68 -5.13
N ASN A 516 16.87 62.36 -3.96
CA ASN A 516 16.52 63.34 -2.94
C ASN A 516 17.77 64.01 -2.34
N GLU A 517 18.83 63.27 -2.06
CA GLU A 517 20.10 63.85 -1.59
C GLU A 517 20.74 64.77 -2.64
N GLU A 518 20.72 64.40 -3.92
CA GLU A 518 21.22 65.27 -5.00
C GLU A 518 20.41 66.57 -5.10
N ASN A 519 19.08 66.49 -4.97
CA ASN A 519 18.20 67.66 -5.03
C ASN A 519 18.42 68.61 -3.84
N VAL A 520 18.59 68.06 -2.63
CA VAL A 520 18.89 68.84 -1.42
C VAL A 520 20.26 69.51 -1.53
N ASN A 521 21.28 68.80 -2.03
CA ASN A 521 22.60 69.37 -2.27
C ASN A 521 22.58 70.45 -3.36
N GLY A 522 21.80 70.26 -4.43
CA GLY A 522 21.59 71.25 -5.48
C GLY A 522 20.99 72.55 -4.93
N LYS A 523 19.95 72.46 -4.10
CA LYS A 523 19.33 73.63 -3.43
C LYS A 523 20.31 74.36 -2.51
N ARG A 524 21.09 73.64 -1.70
CA ARG A 524 22.11 74.23 -0.81
C ARG A 524 23.21 74.97 -1.59
N ILE A 525 23.65 74.44 -2.73
CA ILE A 525 24.64 75.10 -3.60
C ILE A 525 24.07 76.39 -4.20
N LYS A 526 22.81 76.37 -4.65
CA LYS A 526 22.14 77.56 -5.21
C LYS A 526 22.00 78.67 -4.16
N GLN A 527 21.59 78.31 -2.94
CA GLN A 527 21.50 79.25 -1.82
C GLN A 527 22.84 79.87 -1.44
N LYS A 528 23.94 79.09 -1.47
CA LYS A 528 25.29 79.61 -1.23
C LYS A 528 25.74 80.60 -2.32
N LYS A 529 25.43 80.33 -3.59
CA LYS A 529 25.76 81.25 -4.70
C LYS A 529 24.97 82.56 -4.63
N GLU A 530 23.71 82.52 -4.21
CA GLU A 530 22.90 83.71 -3.98
C GLU A 530 23.44 84.55 -2.81
N MET A 531 23.84 83.91 -1.70
CA MET A 531 24.49 84.61 -0.60
C MET A 531 25.82 85.26 -1.00
N GLN A 532 26.66 84.59 -1.80
CA GLN A 532 27.93 85.17 -2.29
C GLN A 532 27.71 86.37 -3.23
N LYS A 533 26.65 86.37 -4.05
CA LYS A 533 26.27 87.52 -4.89
C LYS A 533 25.79 88.74 -4.11
N THR A 534 25.46 88.58 -2.84
CA THR A 534 24.95 89.68 -2.00
C THR A 534 26.06 90.34 -1.19
N ILE A 535 27.28 89.78 -1.22
CA ILE A 535 28.41 90.20 -0.36
C ILE A 535 29.56 90.85 -1.19
N GLY A 536 29.51 90.78 -2.52
CA GLY A 536 30.38 91.57 -3.42
C GLY A 536 29.55 92.59 -4.18
#